data_AF-A0A2G5TQP7-F1
#
_entry.id   AF-A0A2G5TQP7-F1
#
_cell.length_a   1.000
_cell.length_b   1.000
_cell.length_c   1.000
_cell.angle_alpha   90.00
_cell.angle_beta   90.00
_cell.angle_gamma   90.00
#
_symmetry.space_group_name_H-M   'P 1'
#
loop_
_entity.id
_entity.type
_entity.pdbx_description
1 polymer ?
#
loop_
_entity_poly.entity_id
_entity_poly.type
_entity_poly.pdbx_seq_one_letter_code
_entity_poly.pdbx_strand_id
1 'polypeptide(L)'
;MSEPIFEYEVTEEENNFTFINGEFVEVKQEEIEEKPEYLLEQDIKKETNDDFFENNEADDKISEVVPEVSMMKCEICQKSTPRSLLRLVKSEDDKTVLSDYFEVEGSLEAIPPYVCVSHIQKIIDDNDGKVKRSSTPSEKRLRLFITKNKRMMKVNNKFRRRACQFCHEFKECYLLYRIYSKHIRIVLMVGFVLRGTHSIDQAKSYITNNRGETCHSHCKESIDMVFEHLGVRNIEEFSKCSTLMMKTLMDIAKKIDSNFTAVQFIEAFKWLFMKHLKFPSSL
;
A
#
# COMPACT_ATOMS: atom_id res chain seq x y z
N MET A 1 -1.97 -61.97 19.84
CA MET A 1 -2.47 -60.85 20.67
C MET A 1 -3.12 -59.87 19.72
N SER A 2 -4.38 -59.57 20.00
CA SER A 2 -5.40 -59.11 19.07
C SER A 2 -5.37 -57.60 18.88
N GLU A 3 -5.37 -57.14 17.63
CA GLU A 3 -5.61 -55.73 17.28
C GLU A 3 -7.10 -55.40 17.39
N PRO A 4 -7.49 -54.23 17.93
CA PRO A 4 -8.88 -53.83 18.00
C PRO A 4 -9.32 -53.18 16.69
N ILE A 5 -10.36 -53.77 16.09
CA ILE A 5 -11.13 -53.20 14.98
C ILE A 5 -12.04 -52.12 15.58
N PHE A 6 -11.86 -50.86 15.17
CA PHE A 6 -12.77 -49.76 15.49
C PHE A 6 -13.78 -49.63 14.34
N GLU A 7 -15.01 -50.06 14.57
CA GLU A 7 -16.17 -49.75 13.73
C GLU A 7 -16.72 -48.38 14.14
N TYR A 8 -16.84 -47.46 13.17
CA TYR A 8 -17.51 -46.18 13.37
C TYR A 8 -18.93 -46.29 12.81
N GLU A 9 -19.92 -46.25 13.69
CA GLU A 9 -21.33 -46.10 13.35
C GLU A 9 -21.60 -44.68 12.84
N VAL A 10 -22.14 -44.58 11.62
CA VAL A 10 -22.65 -43.34 11.02
C VAL A 10 -24.12 -43.24 11.39
N THR A 11 -24.47 -42.32 12.30
CA THR A 11 -25.87 -41.95 12.54
C THR A 11 -26.25 -40.81 11.62
N GLU A 12 -27.09 -41.08 10.62
CA GLU A 12 -27.79 -40.07 9.82
C GLU A 12 -28.94 -39.49 10.66
N GLU A 13 -28.85 -38.22 11.05
CA GLU A 13 -29.97 -37.49 11.64
C GLU A 13 -30.93 -37.01 10.53
N GLU A 14 -32.10 -37.65 10.45
CA GLU A 14 -33.24 -37.20 9.67
C GLU A 14 -33.84 -35.92 10.30
N ASN A 15 -33.49 -34.76 9.74
CA ASN A 15 -34.10 -33.49 10.11
C ASN A 15 -35.53 -33.37 9.54
N ASN A 16 -36.51 -33.62 10.40
CA ASN A 16 -37.92 -33.38 10.15
C ASN A 16 -38.25 -31.87 10.17
N PHE A 17 -38.43 -31.27 8.99
CA PHE A 17 -38.99 -29.92 8.84
C PHE A 17 -40.50 -29.94 9.07
N THR A 18 -40.96 -29.31 10.15
CA THR A 18 -42.38 -29.00 10.38
C THR A 18 -42.70 -27.62 9.81
N PHE A 19 -43.48 -27.61 8.72
CA PHE A 19 -44.09 -26.41 8.16
C PHE A 19 -45.25 -25.94 9.04
N ILE A 20 -45.28 -24.66 9.39
CA ILE A 20 -46.45 -23.98 9.95
C ILE A 20 -47.11 -23.16 8.83
N ASN A 21 -48.40 -23.42 8.64
CA ASN A 21 -49.27 -22.81 7.65
C ASN A 21 -49.47 -21.29 7.85
N GLY A 22 -49.49 -20.57 6.73
CA GLY A 22 -50.65 -19.76 6.35
C GLY A 22 -50.56 -18.25 6.56
N GLU A 23 -50.23 -17.51 5.49
CA GLU A 23 -51.02 -16.37 5.04
C GLU A 23 -50.61 -15.99 3.61
N PHE A 24 -51.53 -16.14 2.65
CA PHE A 24 -51.36 -15.67 1.27
C PHE A 24 -51.73 -14.19 1.20
N VAL A 25 -50.77 -13.36 0.79
CA VAL A 25 -51.03 -11.98 0.37
C VAL A 25 -50.78 -11.91 -1.13
N GLU A 26 -51.87 -11.89 -1.90
CA GLU A 26 -51.87 -11.50 -3.31
C GLU A 26 -51.50 -10.02 -3.42
N VAL A 27 -50.37 -9.70 -4.04
CA VAL A 27 -50.11 -8.36 -4.57
C VAL A 27 -49.73 -8.48 -6.04
N LYS A 28 -50.48 -7.71 -6.81
CA LYS A 28 -50.59 -7.64 -8.27
C LYS A 28 -49.24 -7.43 -8.97
N GLN A 29 -49.04 -8.16 -10.06
CA GLN A 29 -48.06 -7.84 -11.09
C GLN A 29 -48.43 -6.50 -11.75
N GLU A 30 -47.48 -5.57 -11.79
CA GLU A 30 -47.50 -4.42 -12.68
C GLU A 30 -46.56 -4.73 -13.86
N GLU A 31 -47.14 -4.78 -15.05
CA GLU A 31 -46.44 -4.85 -16.32
C GLU A 31 -45.60 -3.57 -16.50
N ILE A 32 -44.29 -3.72 -16.72
CA ILE A 32 -43.45 -2.64 -17.21
C ILE A 32 -42.96 -3.03 -18.60
N GLU A 33 -43.29 -2.15 -19.53
CA GLU A 33 -43.14 -2.22 -20.98
C GLU A 33 -41.72 -2.56 -21.46
N GLU A 34 -41.66 -3.51 -22.39
CA GLU A 34 -40.53 -3.71 -23.31
C GLU A 34 -40.34 -2.50 -24.23
N LYS A 35 -39.08 -2.09 -24.44
CA LYS A 35 -38.64 -1.40 -25.65
C LYS A 35 -37.14 -1.66 -25.92
N PRO A 36 -36.68 -1.56 -27.18
CA PRO A 36 -36.15 -2.75 -27.86
C PRO A 36 -34.65 -2.68 -28.13
N GLU A 37 -34.08 -3.86 -28.36
CA GLU A 37 -32.78 -4.10 -28.97
C GLU A 37 -32.67 -3.44 -30.35
N TYR A 38 -31.86 -2.38 -30.45
CA TYR A 38 -31.13 -2.08 -31.69
C TYR A 38 -29.80 -1.43 -31.31
N LEU A 39 -28.72 -2.19 -31.44
CA LEU A 39 -27.53 -1.85 -32.24
C LEU A 39 -26.43 -2.88 -31.93
N LEU A 40 -26.47 -3.93 -32.75
CA LEU A 40 -25.40 -4.88 -32.99
C LEU A 40 -24.11 -4.17 -33.43
N GLU A 41 -23.01 -4.75 -32.97
CA GLU A 41 -21.76 -4.96 -33.70
C GLU A 41 -21.00 -3.72 -34.20
N GLN A 42 -19.85 -3.43 -33.56
CA GLN A 42 -18.57 -3.46 -34.26
C GLN A 42 -17.37 -3.46 -33.29
N ASP A 43 -16.50 -4.43 -33.55
CA ASP A 43 -15.05 -4.42 -33.39
C ASP A 43 -14.41 -4.54 -32.00
N ILE A 44 -14.23 -5.81 -31.64
CA ILE A 44 -13.07 -6.30 -30.90
C ILE A 44 -11.81 -5.97 -31.70
N LYS A 45 -11.03 -4.98 -31.26
CA LYS A 45 -9.59 -4.91 -31.53
C LYS A 45 -8.79 -5.09 -30.24
N LYS A 46 -8.10 -6.21 -30.25
CA LYS A 46 -7.06 -6.68 -29.35
C LYS A 46 -5.87 -5.73 -29.44
N GLU A 47 -5.51 -5.07 -28.33
CA GLU A 47 -4.17 -4.51 -28.13
C GLU A 47 -3.61 -5.04 -26.81
N THR A 48 -2.83 -6.10 -26.95
CA THR A 48 -1.72 -6.44 -26.07
C THR A 48 -0.76 -5.26 -26.01
N ASN A 49 -0.54 -4.70 -24.82
CA ASN A 49 0.68 -3.98 -24.49
C ASN A 49 1.26 -4.67 -23.23
N ASP A 50 1.75 -5.88 -23.44
CA ASP A 50 3.01 -6.30 -22.83
C ASP A 50 4.14 -5.46 -23.46
N ASP A 51 5.25 -5.37 -22.75
CA ASP A 51 6.52 -4.71 -23.13
C ASP A 51 6.63 -3.20 -22.89
N PHE A 52 7.04 -2.85 -21.67
CA PHE A 52 8.09 -1.83 -21.51
C PHE A 52 8.94 -2.17 -20.29
N PHE A 53 9.98 -2.97 -20.52
CA PHE A 53 11.39 -2.76 -20.14
C PHE A 53 12.14 -4.08 -20.35
N GLU A 54 12.49 -4.36 -21.61
CA GLU A 54 13.57 -5.31 -21.92
C GLU A 54 14.92 -4.61 -21.77
N ASN A 55 15.82 -5.33 -21.09
CA ASN A 55 17.20 -5.60 -21.47
C ASN A 55 18.13 -4.42 -21.76
N ASN A 56 18.92 -4.09 -20.75
CA ASN A 56 20.35 -3.88 -20.99
C ASN A 56 21.09 -4.97 -20.22
N GLU A 57 21.53 -6.00 -20.94
CA GLU A 57 22.70 -6.78 -20.54
C GLU A 57 23.91 -5.85 -20.59
N ALA A 58 24.46 -5.54 -19.42
CA ALA A 58 25.81 -5.03 -19.30
C ALA A 58 26.47 -5.84 -18.19
N ASP A 59 27.31 -6.76 -18.62
CA ASP A 59 28.28 -7.45 -17.80
C ASP A 59 29.32 -6.40 -17.36
N ASP A 60 29.13 -5.80 -16.19
CA ASP A 60 30.21 -5.12 -15.45
C ASP A 60 29.74 -4.75 -14.05
N LYS A 61 30.51 -5.22 -13.06
CA LYS A 61 30.48 -4.93 -11.61
C LYS A 61 29.66 -3.68 -11.24
N ILE A 62 28.37 -3.87 -11.01
CA ILE A 62 27.54 -2.85 -10.36
C ILE A 62 27.89 -2.88 -8.88
N SER A 63 28.83 -2.02 -8.48
CA SER A 63 28.84 -1.45 -7.14
C SER A 63 27.46 -0.84 -6.94
N GLU A 64 26.61 -1.54 -6.20
CA GLU A 64 25.21 -1.24 -5.92
C GLU A 64 25.13 0.01 -5.04
N VAL A 65 25.43 1.19 -5.61
CA VAL A 65 25.15 2.47 -4.98
C VAL A 65 23.66 2.70 -5.14
N VAL A 66 22.89 2.18 -4.18
CA VAL A 66 21.48 2.55 -4.00
C VAL A 66 21.43 4.07 -4.09
N PRO A 67 20.64 4.68 -5.00
CA PRO A 67 20.57 6.13 -5.10
C PRO A 67 20.06 6.63 -3.75
N GLU A 68 20.98 7.22 -2.99
CA GLU A 68 20.74 7.74 -1.66
C GLU A 68 19.56 8.70 -1.79
N VAL A 69 18.40 8.30 -1.27
CA VAL A 69 17.21 9.14 -1.31
C VAL A 69 17.60 10.41 -0.57
N SER A 70 17.83 11.51 -1.29
CA SER A 70 18.38 12.73 -0.71
C SER A 70 17.51 13.14 0.49
N MET A 71 17.99 12.82 1.69
CA MET A 71 17.30 13.13 2.92
C MET A 71 17.64 14.57 3.26
N MET A 72 16.64 15.33 3.63
CA MET A 72 16.75 16.74 3.93
C MET A 72 16.06 16.99 5.26
N LYS A 73 16.53 17.97 6.04
CA LYS A 73 15.91 18.29 7.33
C LYS A 73 14.75 19.25 7.14
N CYS A 74 13.67 19.02 7.87
CA CYS A 74 12.62 20.01 8.02
C CYS A 74 13.11 21.12 8.95
N GLU A 75 12.95 22.38 8.56
CA GLU A 75 13.38 23.54 9.37
C GLU A 75 12.66 23.63 10.72
N ILE A 76 11.37 23.26 10.76
CA ILE A 76 10.55 23.39 11.96
C ILE A 76 10.78 22.27 12.98
N CYS A 77 10.78 21.00 12.58
CA CYS A 77 10.96 19.87 13.52
C CYS A 77 12.37 19.26 13.51
N GLN A 78 13.26 19.72 12.64
CA GLN A 78 14.64 19.23 12.47
C GLN A 78 14.76 17.73 12.12
N LYS A 79 13.63 17.05 11.85
CA LYS A 79 13.62 15.64 11.43
C LYS A 79 14.13 15.51 10.00
N SER A 80 14.97 14.50 9.78
CA SER A 80 15.38 14.06 8.45
C SER A 80 14.19 13.45 7.71
N THR A 81 13.93 13.88 6.49
CA THR A 81 12.75 13.47 5.72
C THR A 81 13.09 13.38 4.24
N PRO A 82 12.55 12.40 3.50
CA PRO A 82 12.68 12.35 2.05
C PRO A 82 12.26 13.67 1.39
N ARG A 83 13.04 14.15 0.41
CA ARG A 83 12.76 15.40 -0.33
C ARG A 83 11.34 15.46 -0.91
N SER A 84 10.74 14.31 -1.22
CA SER A 84 9.37 14.20 -1.74
C SER A 84 8.26 14.62 -0.75
N LEU A 85 8.58 14.73 0.55
CA LEU A 85 7.67 15.11 1.64
C LEU A 85 8.00 16.49 2.23
N LEU A 86 8.97 17.17 1.63
CA LEU A 86 9.35 18.52 1.99
C LEU A 86 8.87 19.49 0.92
N ARG A 87 8.51 20.68 1.37
CA ARG A 87 8.21 21.82 0.50
C ARG A 87 9.30 22.85 0.68
N LEU A 88 9.90 23.26 -0.44
CA LEU A 88 10.79 24.41 -0.47
C LEU A 88 9.97 25.70 -0.36
N VAL A 89 10.23 26.50 0.66
CA VAL A 89 9.51 27.75 0.92
C VAL A 89 10.32 28.92 0.35
N LYS A 90 9.86 29.49 -0.77
CA LYS A 90 10.58 30.57 -1.46
C LYS A 90 10.03 31.97 -1.19
N SER A 91 8.76 32.08 -0.85
CA SER A 91 8.07 33.37 -0.73
C SER A 91 8.18 33.89 0.69
N GLU A 92 8.50 35.18 0.85
CA GLU A 92 8.55 35.86 2.16
C GLU A 92 7.20 35.82 2.88
N ASP A 93 6.07 35.88 2.16
CA ASP A 93 4.75 35.69 2.75
C ASP A 93 4.58 34.28 3.34
N ASP A 94 5.01 33.25 2.61
CA ASP A 94 4.95 31.86 3.10
C ASP A 94 5.88 31.68 4.32
N LYS A 95 7.06 32.31 4.33
CA LYS A 95 8.00 32.30 5.48
C LYS A 95 7.42 33.02 6.69
N THR A 96 6.81 34.18 6.49
CA THR A 96 6.18 34.96 7.56
C THR A 96 5.06 34.13 8.22
N VAL A 97 4.19 33.51 7.42
CA VAL A 97 3.13 32.63 7.96
C VAL A 97 3.69 31.48 8.79
N LEU A 98 4.80 30.86 8.36
CA LEU A 98 5.42 29.77 9.11
C LEU A 98 6.07 30.25 10.41
N SER A 99 6.73 31.40 10.38
CA SER A 99 7.38 32.01 11.55
C SER A 99 6.34 32.43 12.58
N ASP A 100 5.28 33.12 12.13
CA ASP A 100 4.16 33.57 12.97
C ASP A 100 3.44 32.39 13.63
N TYR A 101 3.30 31.25 12.92
CA TYR A 101 2.52 30.11 13.41
C TYR A 101 3.28 29.17 14.34
N PHE A 102 4.58 28.99 14.09
CA PHE A 102 5.43 28.05 14.84
C PHE A 102 6.43 28.73 15.77
N GLU A 103 6.39 30.07 15.87
CA GLU A 103 7.29 30.87 16.72
C GLU A 103 8.77 30.60 16.45
N VAL A 104 9.13 30.37 15.18
CA VAL A 104 10.52 30.11 14.76
C VAL A 104 11.18 31.44 14.39
N GLU A 105 11.90 32.05 15.33
CA GLU A 105 12.63 33.31 15.08
C GLU A 105 13.93 33.08 14.28
N GLY A 106 14.22 33.97 13.32
CA GLY A 106 15.54 34.16 12.69
C GLY A 106 16.03 33.09 11.71
N SER A 107 15.43 31.90 11.62
CA SER A 107 16.01 30.80 10.83
C SER A 107 15.66 30.79 9.33
N LEU A 108 14.68 31.59 8.88
CA LEU A 108 14.20 31.58 7.48
C LEU A 108 14.81 32.68 6.58
N GLU A 109 15.78 33.46 7.08
CA GLU A 109 16.20 34.71 6.43
C GLU A 109 17.20 34.54 5.28
N ALA A 110 18.08 33.51 5.28
CA ALA A 110 19.17 33.42 4.29
C ALA A 110 19.02 32.32 3.22
N ILE A 111 18.40 31.17 3.54
CA ILE A 111 18.25 30.05 2.61
C ILE A 111 16.77 29.64 2.58
N PRO A 112 16.14 29.44 1.40
CA PRO A 112 14.77 28.96 1.33
C PRO A 112 14.61 27.66 2.13
N PRO A 113 13.85 27.66 3.23
CA PRO A 113 13.82 26.52 4.14
C PRO A 113 12.98 25.40 3.53
N TYR A 114 13.35 24.15 3.84
CA TYR A 114 12.51 23.00 3.57
C TYR A 114 11.61 22.74 4.78
N VAL A 115 10.30 22.67 4.55
CA VAL A 115 9.32 22.37 5.59
C VAL A 115 8.57 21.09 5.24
N CYS A 116 8.47 20.16 6.19
CA CYS A 116 7.72 18.94 5.97
C CYS A 116 6.24 19.21 5.81
N VAL A 117 5.61 18.43 4.94
CA VAL A 117 4.21 18.64 4.56
C VAL A 117 3.27 18.48 5.75
N SER A 118 3.63 17.68 6.77
CA SER A 118 2.86 17.55 8.00
C SER A 118 2.69 18.88 8.76
N HIS A 119 3.70 19.76 8.79
CA HIS A 119 3.54 21.08 9.42
C HIS A 119 2.62 21.99 8.61
N ILE A 120 2.72 21.95 7.29
CA ILE A 120 1.84 22.70 6.41
C ILE A 120 0.40 22.19 6.56
N GLN A 121 0.22 20.87 6.66
CA GLN A 121 -1.08 20.24 6.90
C GLN A 121 -1.65 20.66 8.27
N LYS A 122 -0.83 20.72 9.32
CA LYS A 122 -1.25 21.22 10.64
C LYS A 122 -1.81 22.64 10.56
N ILE A 123 -1.12 23.57 9.88
CA ILE A 123 -1.65 24.94 9.65
C ILE A 123 -2.99 24.88 8.93
N ILE A 124 -3.12 24.03 7.91
CA ILE A 124 -4.36 23.88 7.16
C ILE A 124 -5.51 23.38 8.04
N ASP A 125 -5.26 22.34 8.83
CA ASP A 125 -6.26 21.68 9.66
C ASP A 125 -6.74 22.60 10.78
N ASP A 126 -5.80 23.25 11.48
CA ASP A 126 -6.09 24.16 12.59
C ASP A 126 -6.89 25.40 12.16
N ASN A 127 -6.82 25.75 10.87
CA ASN A 127 -7.49 26.92 10.28
C ASN A 127 -8.65 26.54 9.35
N ASP A 128 -9.01 25.27 9.24
CA ASP A 128 -10.11 24.87 8.37
C ASP A 128 -11.43 25.47 8.86
N GLY A 129 -12.20 26.07 7.95
CA GLY A 129 -13.45 26.77 8.27
C GLY A 129 -13.33 28.14 8.97
N LYS A 130 -12.18 28.51 9.56
CA LYS A 130 -12.01 29.78 10.30
C LYS A 130 -11.82 31.00 9.39
N VAL A 131 -11.14 30.86 8.26
CA VAL A 131 -10.64 32.00 7.46
C VAL A 131 -11.64 32.52 6.39
N LYS A 132 -12.95 32.46 6.65
CA LYS A 132 -13.98 32.81 5.65
C LYS A 132 -14.04 34.30 5.31
N ARG A 133 -13.68 35.19 6.25
CA ARG A 133 -13.61 36.65 6.03
C ARG A 133 -12.28 37.16 6.58
N SER A 134 -11.34 37.48 5.69
CA SER A 134 -10.02 38.01 6.04
C SER A 134 -10.09 39.53 6.12
N SER A 135 -10.04 40.05 7.34
CA SER A 135 -10.08 41.47 7.67
C SER A 135 -8.68 42.09 7.77
N THR A 136 -7.68 41.33 8.25
CA THR A 136 -6.31 41.83 8.45
C THR A 136 -5.33 41.38 7.36
N PRO A 137 -4.19 42.07 7.18
CA PRO A 137 -3.12 41.63 6.27
C PRO A 137 -2.58 40.23 6.60
N SER A 138 -2.43 39.88 7.88
CA SER A 138 -1.97 38.55 8.32
C SER A 138 -2.97 37.44 7.95
N GLU A 139 -4.26 37.68 8.15
CA GLU A 139 -5.31 36.73 7.74
C GLU A 139 -5.34 36.52 6.23
N LYS A 140 -5.11 37.58 5.44
CA LYS A 140 -5.01 37.47 3.97
C LYS A 140 -3.81 36.60 3.56
N ARG A 141 -2.64 36.80 4.18
CA ARG A 141 -1.44 35.97 3.93
C ARG A 141 -1.69 34.51 4.31
N LEU A 142 -2.23 34.25 5.49
CA LEU A 142 -2.59 32.90 5.94
C LEU A 142 -3.59 32.23 4.99
N ARG A 143 -4.61 32.95 4.54
CA ARG A 143 -5.60 32.44 3.58
C ARG A 143 -4.97 32.06 2.24
N LEU A 144 -4.09 32.90 1.72
CA LEU A 144 -3.35 32.64 0.48
C LEU A 144 -2.44 31.42 0.63
N PHE A 145 -1.69 31.33 1.75
CA PHE A 145 -0.87 30.19 2.11
C PHE A 145 -1.70 28.89 2.11
N ILE A 146 -2.82 28.86 2.85
CA ILE A 146 -3.71 27.70 2.94
C ILE A 146 -4.26 27.34 1.56
N THR A 147 -4.76 28.31 0.79
CA THR A 147 -5.35 28.06 -0.54
C THR A 147 -4.32 27.46 -1.51
N LYS A 148 -3.12 28.05 -1.56
CA LYS A 148 -2.00 27.58 -2.39
C LYS A 148 -1.59 26.16 -2.00
N ASN A 149 -1.43 25.90 -0.71
CA ASN A 149 -1.02 24.58 -0.22
C ASN A 149 -2.10 23.51 -0.36
N LYS A 150 -3.38 23.83 -0.09
CA LYS A 150 -4.50 22.92 -0.35
C LYS A 150 -4.55 22.51 -1.82
N ARG A 151 -4.36 23.45 -2.75
CA ARG A 151 -4.28 23.13 -4.19
C ARG A 151 -3.11 22.19 -4.49
N MET A 152 -1.91 22.51 -3.99
CA MET A 152 -0.74 21.65 -4.16
C MET A 152 -0.97 20.24 -3.60
N MET A 153 -1.56 20.09 -2.41
CA MET A 153 -1.82 18.80 -1.78
C MET A 153 -2.94 18.02 -2.48
N LYS A 154 -3.97 18.70 -3.01
CA LYS A 154 -5.03 18.05 -3.80
C LYS A 154 -4.48 17.45 -5.10
N VAL A 155 -3.59 18.19 -5.78
CA VAL A 155 -2.90 17.72 -6.99
C VAL A 155 -1.89 16.63 -6.65
N ASN A 156 -1.21 16.73 -5.51
CA ASN A 156 -0.22 15.78 -5.09
C ASN A 156 -0.86 14.62 -4.30
N ASN A 157 -1.27 13.58 -5.03
CA ASN A 157 -1.90 12.34 -4.51
C ASN A 157 -1.07 11.61 -3.41
N LYS A 158 0.15 12.08 -3.12
CA LYS A 158 1.05 11.60 -2.07
C LYS A 158 0.61 11.94 -0.64
N PHE A 159 -0.31 12.89 -0.45
CA PHE A 159 -0.79 13.30 0.89
C PHE A 159 -2.22 12.85 1.18
N ARG A 160 -2.88 12.15 0.25
CA ARG A 160 -4.15 11.51 0.56
C ARG A 160 -3.88 10.42 1.61
N ARG A 161 -4.73 10.35 2.63
CA ARG A 161 -4.74 9.19 3.53
C ARG A 161 -5.39 8.03 2.80
N ARG A 162 -4.80 6.85 2.92
CA ARG A 162 -5.38 5.60 2.42
C ARG A 162 -5.24 4.55 3.52
N ALA A 163 -6.12 3.56 3.50
CA ALA A 163 -6.08 2.47 4.46
C ALA A 163 -5.04 1.43 3.99
N CYS A 164 -4.20 0.97 4.91
CA CYS A 164 -3.47 -0.28 4.68
C CYS A 164 -4.49 -1.42 4.54
N GLN A 165 -4.34 -2.29 3.54
CA GLN A 165 -5.26 -3.40 3.32
C GLN A 165 -5.21 -4.48 4.41
N PHE A 166 -4.20 -4.43 5.29
CA PHE A 166 -3.97 -5.44 6.34
C PHE A 166 -4.40 -4.96 7.73
N CYS A 167 -3.98 -3.77 8.21
CA CYS A 167 -4.49 -3.23 9.49
C CYS A 167 -5.70 -2.31 9.34
N HIS A 168 -6.09 -1.95 8.12
CA HIS A 168 -7.13 -0.94 7.84
C HIS A 168 -6.87 0.46 8.42
N GLU A 169 -5.67 0.69 8.98
CA GLU A 169 -5.28 1.98 9.52
C GLU A 169 -5.04 2.98 8.39
N PHE A 170 -5.65 4.17 8.51
CA PHE A 170 -5.45 5.26 7.56
C PHE A 170 -4.08 5.89 7.76
N LYS A 171 -3.22 5.76 6.75
CA LYS A 171 -1.89 6.38 6.74
C LYS A 171 -1.73 7.27 5.52
N GLU A 172 -0.82 8.23 5.63
CA GLU A 172 -0.45 9.10 4.51
C GLU A 172 0.18 8.23 3.40
N CYS A 173 -0.14 8.48 2.11
CA CYS A 173 0.28 7.59 1.01
C CYS A 173 1.78 7.26 0.96
N TYR A 174 2.65 8.13 1.49
CA TYR A 174 4.09 7.86 1.50
C TYR A 174 4.54 6.88 2.61
N LEU A 175 3.73 6.73 3.66
CA LEU A 175 3.88 5.70 4.69
C LEU A 175 3.33 4.35 4.22
N LEU A 176 2.69 4.33 3.04
CA LEU A 176 2.19 3.13 2.40
C LEU A 176 3.11 2.71 1.25
N TYR A 177 3.33 1.42 1.20
CA TYR A 177 4.01 0.71 0.16
C TYR A 177 2.98 0.26 -0.90
N ARG A 178 2.99 0.93 -2.06
CA ARG A 178 2.14 0.56 -3.20
C ARG A 178 2.74 -0.59 -3.98
N ILE A 179 1.96 -1.65 -4.18
CA ILE A 179 2.36 -2.87 -4.86
C ILE A 179 1.49 -3.08 -6.09
N TYR A 180 2.11 -3.01 -7.26
CA TYR A 180 1.45 -3.26 -8.54
C TYR A 180 1.75 -4.66 -9.05
N SER A 181 3.00 -5.12 -8.89
CA SER A 181 3.42 -6.46 -9.33
C SER A 181 2.64 -7.55 -8.59
N LYS A 182 2.03 -8.45 -9.37
CA LYS A 182 1.39 -9.67 -8.85
C LYS A 182 2.40 -10.54 -8.08
N HIS A 183 3.62 -10.69 -8.61
CA HIS A 183 4.67 -11.49 -7.98
C HIS A 183 5.06 -10.96 -6.61
N ILE A 184 5.23 -9.64 -6.48
CA ILE A 184 5.52 -9.02 -5.18
C ILE A 184 4.37 -9.22 -4.19
N ARG A 185 3.11 -9.18 -4.66
CA ARG A 185 1.95 -9.44 -3.81
C ARG A 185 1.88 -10.89 -3.35
N ILE A 186 2.24 -11.85 -4.20
CA ILE A 186 2.37 -13.26 -3.81
C ILE A 186 3.41 -13.40 -2.70
N VAL A 187 4.62 -12.85 -2.89
CA VAL A 187 5.68 -12.90 -1.88
C VAL A 187 5.24 -12.27 -0.56
N LEU A 188 4.57 -11.11 -0.62
CA LEU A 188 4.03 -10.45 0.57
C LEU A 188 3.04 -11.38 1.30
N MET A 189 2.13 -12.01 0.57
CA MET A 189 1.15 -12.93 1.14
C MET A 189 1.78 -14.21 1.71
N VAL A 190 2.87 -14.71 1.12
CA VAL A 190 3.61 -15.85 1.69
C VAL A 190 4.10 -15.51 3.10
N GLY A 191 4.69 -14.33 3.31
CA GLY A 191 5.09 -13.89 4.66
C GLY A 191 3.91 -13.83 5.66
N PHE A 192 2.73 -13.38 5.21
CA PHE A 192 1.53 -13.36 6.07
C PHE A 192 0.95 -14.75 6.37
N VAL A 193 1.01 -15.67 5.41
CA VAL A 193 0.59 -17.07 5.61
C VAL A 193 1.56 -17.76 6.57
N LEU A 194 2.87 -17.54 6.44
CA LEU A 194 3.88 -18.05 7.38
C LEU A 194 3.65 -17.56 8.81
N ARG A 195 3.23 -16.31 8.97
CA ARG A 195 2.85 -15.73 10.27
C ARG A 195 1.56 -16.33 10.84
N GLY A 196 0.76 -17.01 10.00
CA GLY A 196 -0.55 -17.50 10.38
C GLY A 196 -1.63 -16.43 10.50
N THR A 197 -1.40 -15.21 9.97
CA THR A 197 -2.42 -14.15 10.01
C THR A 197 -3.39 -14.20 8.83
N HIS A 198 -3.03 -14.93 7.77
CA HIS A 198 -3.86 -15.06 6.57
C HIS A 198 -3.94 -16.50 6.09
N SER A 199 -5.10 -16.89 5.59
CA SER A 199 -5.30 -18.16 4.90
C SER A 199 -4.84 -18.08 3.44
N ILE A 200 -4.70 -19.25 2.80
CA ILE A 200 -4.43 -19.34 1.36
C ILE A 200 -5.53 -18.65 0.53
N ASP A 201 -6.79 -18.76 0.93
CA ASP A 201 -7.91 -18.16 0.18
C ASP A 201 -7.94 -16.64 0.30
N GLN A 202 -7.59 -16.09 1.47
CA GLN A 202 -7.38 -14.65 1.64
C GLN A 202 -6.21 -14.16 0.76
N ALA A 203 -5.11 -14.93 0.68
CA ALA A 203 -4.00 -14.63 -0.20
C ALA A 203 -4.41 -14.62 -1.68
N LYS A 204 -5.21 -15.61 -2.12
CA LYS A 204 -5.77 -15.63 -3.48
C LYS A 204 -6.62 -14.39 -3.77
N SER A 205 -7.52 -14.03 -2.86
CA SER A 205 -8.35 -12.82 -2.99
C SER A 205 -7.50 -11.54 -3.07
N TYR A 206 -6.41 -11.47 -2.31
CA TYR A 206 -5.52 -10.30 -2.36
C TYR A 206 -4.80 -10.15 -3.71
N ILE A 207 -4.37 -11.25 -4.34
CA ILE A 207 -3.59 -11.20 -5.59
C ILE A 207 -4.46 -10.91 -6.83
N THR A 208 -5.78 -11.12 -6.78
CA THR A 208 -6.68 -10.82 -7.91
C THR A 208 -6.90 -9.32 -8.10
N ASN A 209 -6.77 -8.51 -7.05
CA ASN A 209 -6.75 -7.05 -7.18
C ASN A 209 -5.60 -6.62 -8.09
N ASN A 210 -5.62 -5.43 -8.69
CA ASN A 210 -4.47 -4.92 -9.47
C ASN A 210 -3.59 -3.97 -8.66
N ARG A 211 -3.99 -3.67 -7.41
CA ARG A 211 -3.35 -2.68 -6.54
C ARG A 211 -3.37 -3.17 -5.10
N GLY A 212 -2.17 -3.32 -4.56
CA GLY A 212 -1.92 -3.56 -3.14
C GLY A 212 -1.46 -2.28 -2.45
N GLU A 213 -2.01 -1.94 -1.29
CA GLU A 213 -1.50 -0.89 -0.41
C GLU A 213 -1.27 -1.45 0.99
N THR A 214 -0.01 -1.55 1.38
CA THR A 214 0.39 -2.04 2.71
C THR A 214 1.23 -1.00 3.42
N CYS A 215 1.21 -0.94 4.75
CA CYS A 215 2.14 -0.05 5.46
C CYS A 215 3.54 -0.65 5.48
N HIS A 216 4.56 0.20 5.64
CA HIS A 216 5.95 -0.26 5.67
C HIS A 216 6.22 -1.28 6.79
N SER A 217 5.55 -1.16 7.95
CA SER A 217 5.68 -2.14 9.03
C SER A 217 5.20 -3.54 8.61
N HIS A 218 4.05 -3.64 7.96
CA HIS A 218 3.55 -4.92 7.44
C HIS A 218 4.41 -5.48 6.31
N CYS A 219 4.97 -4.60 5.47
CA CYS A 219 5.95 -5.00 4.46
C CYS A 219 7.19 -5.61 5.13
N LYS A 220 7.71 -4.95 6.18
CA LYS A 220 8.86 -5.41 6.96
C LYS A 220 8.57 -6.75 7.63
N GLU A 221 7.45 -6.86 8.33
CA GLU A 221 7.04 -8.10 9.00
C GLU A 221 6.97 -9.27 8.02
N SER A 222 6.41 -9.06 6.83
CA SER A 222 6.38 -10.11 5.80
C SER A 222 7.78 -10.54 5.33
N ILE A 223 8.70 -9.59 5.14
CA ILE A 223 10.11 -9.87 4.81
C ILE A 223 10.77 -10.65 5.96
N ASP A 224 10.61 -10.18 7.19
CA ASP A 224 11.21 -10.77 8.39
C ASP A 224 10.74 -12.22 8.57
N MET A 225 9.45 -12.50 8.33
CA MET A 225 8.90 -13.87 8.39
C MET A 225 9.54 -14.81 7.35
N VAL A 226 9.82 -14.32 6.15
CA VAL A 226 10.49 -15.14 5.11
C VAL A 226 11.94 -15.41 5.50
N PHE A 227 12.64 -14.42 6.03
CA PHE A 227 14.00 -14.58 6.55
C PHE A 227 14.06 -15.56 7.72
N GLU A 228 13.16 -15.41 8.70
CA GLU A 228 13.06 -16.31 9.85
C GLU A 228 12.79 -17.75 9.41
N HIS A 229 11.83 -17.96 8.49
CA HIS A 229 11.50 -19.29 7.99
C HIS A 229 12.67 -19.97 7.26
N LEU A 230 13.49 -19.20 6.56
CA LEU A 230 14.69 -19.69 5.88
C LEU A 230 15.92 -19.75 6.78
N GLY A 231 15.86 -19.21 8.01
CA GLY A 231 17.01 -19.10 8.91
C GLY A 231 18.13 -18.20 8.38
N VAL A 232 17.80 -17.19 7.57
CA VAL A 232 18.77 -16.24 6.99
C VAL A 232 18.62 -14.86 7.61
N ARG A 233 19.70 -14.08 7.62
CA ARG A 233 19.73 -12.75 8.28
C ARG A 233 19.67 -11.58 7.31
N ASN A 234 19.96 -11.81 6.04
CA ASN A 234 20.11 -10.76 5.03
C ASN A 234 19.86 -11.29 3.62
N ILE A 235 19.84 -10.38 2.65
CA ILE A 235 19.54 -10.68 1.26
C ILE A 235 20.65 -11.49 0.55
N GLU A 236 21.88 -11.40 1.04
CA GLU A 236 23.04 -12.12 0.49
C GLU A 236 22.97 -13.61 0.86
N GLU A 237 22.64 -13.92 2.12
CA GLU A 237 22.35 -15.26 2.60
C GLU A 237 21.11 -15.85 1.92
N PHE A 238 20.03 -15.05 1.77
CA PHE A 238 18.83 -15.46 1.03
C PHE A 238 19.16 -15.88 -0.41
N SER A 239 20.05 -15.15 -1.08
CA SER A 239 20.46 -15.47 -2.46
C SER A 239 21.25 -16.76 -2.58
N LYS A 240 21.78 -17.29 -1.47
CA LYS A 240 22.52 -18.55 -1.38
C LYS A 240 21.68 -19.71 -0.85
N CYS A 241 20.39 -19.48 -0.55
CA CYS A 241 19.51 -20.53 -0.05
C CYS A 241 19.43 -21.71 -1.01
N SER A 242 19.51 -22.92 -0.46
CA SER A 242 19.33 -24.13 -1.24
C SER A 242 17.90 -24.25 -1.79
N THR A 243 17.76 -24.94 -2.91
CA THR A 243 16.44 -25.29 -3.47
C THR A 243 15.56 -26.05 -2.48
N LEU A 244 16.17 -26.84 -1.58
CA LEU A 244 15.45 -27.58 -0.54
C LEU A 244 14.79 -26.63 0.47
N MET A 245 15.51 -25.59 0.93
CA MET A 245 14.95 -24.61 1.87
C MET A 245 13.86 -23.76 1.22
N MET A 246 14.01 -23.47 -0.06
CA MET A 246 13.00 -22.72 -0.83
C MET A 246 11.73 -23.53 -1.09
N LYS A 247 11.78 -24.87 -0.98
CA LYS A 247 10.66 -25.76 -1.29
C LYS A 247 9.40 -25.42 -0.50
N THR A 248 9.52 -25.24 0.81
CA THR A 248 8.36 -24.94 1.68
C THR A 248 7.70 -23.60 1.32
N LEU A 249 8.50 -22.57 1.03
CA LEU A 249 7.98 -21.29 0.56
C LEU A 249 7.25 -21.44 -0.78
N MET A 250 7.83 -22.22 -1.69
CA MET A 250 7.23 -22.50 -2.99
C MET A 250 5.95 -23.33 -2.89
N ASP A 251 5.84 -24.23 -1.92
CA ASP A 251 4.62 -25.00 -1.70
C ASP A 251 3.46 -24.07 -1.29
N ILE A 252 3.73 -23.04 -0.48
CA ILE A 252 2.74 -21.99 -0.16
C ILE A 252 2.45 -21.14 -1.39
N ALA A 253 3.48 -20.67 -2.08
CA ALA A 253 3.31 -19.79 -3.22
C ALA A 253 2.52 -20.47 -4.35
N LYS A 254 2.75 -21.77 -4.60
CA LYS A 254 2.01 -22.57 -5.59
C LYS A 254 0.56 -22.85 -5.20
N LYS A 255 0.25 -22.88 -3.91
CA LYS A 255 -1.14 -22.94 -3.43
C LYS A 255 -1.88 -21.62 -3.69
N ILE A 256 -1.17 -20.49 -3.74
CA ILE A 256 -1.72 -19.17 -4.07
C ILE A 256 -1.84 -19.02 -5.61
N ASP A 257 -0.77 -19.34 -6.35
CA ASP A 257 -0.72 -19.33 -7.80
C ASP A 257 0.16 -20.49 -8.32
N SER A 258 -0.47 -21.47 -8.96
CA SER A 258 0.20 -22.69 -9.43
C SER A 258 1.26 -22.44 -10.49
N ASN A 259 1.19 -21.33 -11.21
CA ASN A 259 2.14 -20.97 -12.27
C ASN A 259 3.36 -20.21 -11.74
N PHE A 260 3.38 -19.88 -10.44
CA PHE A 260 4.44 -19.10 -9.84
C PHE A 260 5.72 -19.92 -9.65
N THR A 261 6.84 -19.40 -10.16
CA THR A 261 8.12 -20.11 -10.17
C THR A 261 9.08 -19.64 -9.07
N ALA A 262 10.08 -20.46 -8.74
CA ALA A 262 11.09 -20.11 -7.74
C ALA A 262 11.93 -18.89 -8.17
N VAL A 263 12.22 -18.77 -9.47
CA VAL A 263 12.93 -17.61 -10.02
C VAL A 263 12.11 -16.33 -9.80
N GLN A 264 10.82 -16.37 -10.14
CA GLN A 264 9.91 -15.23 -9.90
C GLN A 264 9.80 -14.88 -8.42
N PHE A 265 9.79 -15.88 -7.53
CA PHE A 265 9.80 -15.65 -6.07
C PHE A 265 11.05 -14.89 -5.65
N ILE A 266 12.23 -15.38 -6.03
CA ILE A 266 13.53 -14.79 -5.65
C ILE A 266 13.63 -13.35 -6.16
N GLU A 267 13.29 -13.12 -7.43
CA GLU A 267 13.31 -11.77 -8.02
C GLU A 267 12.32 -10.84 -7.31
N ALA A 268 11.07 -11.27 -7.12
CA ALA A 268 10.06 -10.46 -6.46
C ALA A 268 10.42 -10.15 -5.00
N PHE A 269 11.04 -11.10 -4.30
CA PHE A 269 11.52 -10.90 -2.93
C PHE A 269 12.67 -9.88 -2.89
N LYS A 270 13.66 -9.98 -3.78
CA LYS A 270 14.74 -8.98 -3.90
C LYS A 270 14.18 -7.58 -4.17
N TRP A 271 13.23 -7.48 -5.10
CA TRP A 271 12.54 -6.21 -5.39
C TRP A 271 11.78 -5.65 -4.19
N LEU A 272 11.08 -6.51 -3.45
CA LEU A 272 10.37 -6.14 -2.22
C LEU A 272 11.34 -5.60 -1.16
N PHE A 273 12.44 -6.31 -0.92
CA PHE A 273 13.48 -5.94 0.03
C PHE A 273 14.15 -4.60 -0.31
N MET A 274 14.60 -4.43 -1.56
CA MET A 274 15.28 -3.20 -2.00
C MET A 274 14.39 -1.97 -1.91
N LYS A 275 13.09 -2.13 -2.16
CA LYS A 275 12.15 -1.02 -2.04
C LYS A 275 11.77 -0.74 -0.59
N HIS A 276 11.80 -1.75 0.30
CA HIS A 276 11.68 -1.54 1.75
C HIS A 276 12.85 -0.70 2.29
N LEU A 277 14.09 -0.97 1.86
CA LEU A 277 15.27 -0.20 2.30
C LEU A 277 15.22 1.29 1.97
N LYS A 278 14.49 1.69 0.91
CA LYS A 278 14.31 3.11 0.54
C LYS A 278 13.50 3.92 1.55
N PHE A 279 12.84 3.24 2.50
CA PHE A 279 12.04 3.85 3.55
C PHE A 279 12.42 3.21 4.88
N PRO A 280 13.62 3.53 5.44
CA PRO A 280 13.97 3.06 6.76
C PRO A 280 12.85 3.47 7.71
N SER A 281 12.30 2.48 8.41
CA SER A 281 11.21 2.65 9.35
C SER A 281 11.71 3.62 10.42
N SER A 282 11.31 4.89 10.34
CA SER A 282 11.45 5.83 11.44
C SER A 282 10.36 5.50 12.46
N LEU A 283 10.52 4.38 13.16
CA LEU A 283 9.72 3.97 14.31
C LEU A 283 10.69 3.59 15.42
#